data_AF-A0A2X1X2M4-F1
#
_entry.id   AF-A0A2X1X2M4-F1
#
_cell.length_a   1.000
_cell.length_b   1.000
_cell.length_c   1.000
_cell.angle_alpha   90.00
_cell.angle_beta   90.00
_cell.angle_gamma   90.00
#
_symmetry.space_group_name_H-M   'P 1'
#
loop_
_entity.id
_entity.type
_entity.pdbx_description
1 polymer ?
#
loop_
_entity_poly.entity_id
_entity_poly.type
_entity_poly.pdbx_seq_one_letter_code
_entity_poly.pdbx_strand_id
1 'polypeptide(L)'
;MLGNKIDQMIAALNNVMGVINGKLRLKADKSEVYLRNYLDDPLSTLGANASTANKLKVARTITLGRDAAGSVSFDGSGNVTLQVTIPALDDKADKVETLTPAQIDARIHQLIGVAPDVLDTFEELAKALGNDPNFAATMSAELAKKANASEVYTITAADAQFLTKRGKAADATLFGGNAPDHYATSGQISTLEQEIADGFTRLAASFNDAANTINGN
;
A
#
# COMPACT_ATOMS: atom_id res chain seq x y z
N MET A 1 -61.64 -103.32 53.48
CA MET A 1 -60.68 -103.30 52.35
C MET A 1 -60.99 -102.23 51.30
N LEU A 2 -62.26 -101.91 51.03
CA LEU A 2 -62.63 -100.88 50.02
C LEU A 2 -62.27 -99.44 50.45
N GLY A 3 -62.51 -99.06 51.72
CA GLY A 3 -62.19 -97.71 52.22
C GLY A 3 -60.71 -97.36 52.12
N ASN A 4 -59.83 -98.28 52.54
CA ASN A 4 -58.37 -98.08 52.43
C ASN A 4 -57.91 -97.91 50.97
N LYS A 5 -58.53 -98.63 50.02
CA LYS A 5 -58.27 -98.43 48.58
C LYS A 5 -58.77 -97.08 48.06
N ILE A 6 -59.90 -96.58 48.57
CA ILE A 6 -60.43 -95.26 48.22
C ILE A 6 -59.51 -94.16 48.76
N ASP A 7 -59.05 -94.27 50.01
CA ASP A 7 -58.10 -93.31 50.61
C ASP A 7 -56.76 -93.29 49.87
N GLN A 8 -56.27 -94.47 49.46
CA GLN A 8 -55.09 -94.59 48.62
C GLN A 8 -55.30 -93.98 47.23
N MET A 9 -56.48 -94.16 46.61
CA MET A 9 -56.81 -93.52 45.33
C MET A 9 -56.92 -91.99 45.46
N ILE A 10 -57.52 -91.49 46.53
CA ILE A 10 -57.61 -90.04 46.79
C ILE A 10 -56.21 -89.45 47.04
N ALA A 11 -55.37 -90.12 47.83
CA ALA A 11 -54.00 -89.71 48.08
C ALA A 11 -53.16 -89.72 46.79
N ALA A 12 -53.31 -90.76 45.95
CA ALA A 12 -52.66 -90.85 44.66
C ALA A 12 -53.15 -89.75 43.70
N LEU A 13 -54.45 -89.47 43.67
CA LEU A 13 -55.04 -88.42 42.84
C LEU A 13 -54.56 -87.04 43.29
N ASN A 14 -54.51 -86.77 44.60
CA ASN A 14 -53.99 -85.51 45.14
C ASN A 14 -52.50 -85.33 44.83
N ASN A 15 -51.70 -86.40 44.92
CA ASN A 15 -50.29 -86.36 44.53
C ASN A 15 -50.13 -86.09 43.03
N VAL A 16 -50.90 -86.78 42.19
CA VAL A 16 -50.88 -86.56 40.74
C VAL A 16 -51.32 -85.14 40.39
N MET A 17 -52.41 -84.63 40.96
CA MET A 17 -52.90 -83.27 40.70
C MET A 17 -51.95 -82.18 41.23
N GLY A 18 -51.29 -82.41 42.36
CA GLY A 18 -50.22 -81.54 42.87
C GLY A 18 -49.00 -81.51 41.95
N VAL A 19 -48.58 -82.67 41.45
CA VAL A 19 -47.48 -82.79 40.46
C VAL A 19 -47.89 -82.23 39.11
N ILE A 20 -49.15 -82.31 38.70
CA ILE A 20 -49.65 -81.72 37.45
C ILE A 20 -49.65 -80.18 37.53
N ASN A 21 -50.08 -79.61 38.66
CA ASN A 21 -50.01 -78.16 38.86
C ASN A 21 -48.57 -77.63 38.99
N GLY A 22 -47.62 -78.45 39.46
CA GLY A 22 -46.21 -78.07 39.66
C GLY A 22 -45.21 -78.50 38.58
N LYS A 23 -45.48 -79.55 37.79
CA LYS A 23 -44.56 -80.13 36.78
C LYS A 23 -45.13 -80.21 35.36
N LEU A 24 -46.46 -80.28 35.16
CA LEU A 24 -47.05 -80.21 33.80
C LEU A 24 -47.27 -78.79 33.29
N ARG A 25 -47.16 -77.78 34.17
CA ARG A 25 -46.90 -76.42 33.71
C ARG A 25 -45.39 -76.31 33.57
N LEU A 26 -44.84 -76.52 32.38
CA LEU A 26 -43.54 -75.98 31.95
C LEU A 26 -43.57 -74.43 31.96
N LYS A 27 -44.15 -73.83 32.99
CA LYS A 27 -43.96 -72.44 33.35
C LYS A 27 -42.89 -72.55 34.42
N ALA A 28 -41.66 -72.22 34.04
CA ALA A 28 -40.58 -72.11 35.00
C ALA A 28 -41.03 -71.23 36.18
N ASP A 29 -40.48 -71.52 37.37
CA ASP A 29 -40.82 -70.81 38.60
C ASP A 29 -40.65 -69.29 38.37
N LYS A 30 -41.49 -68.45 38.98
CA LYS A 30 -41.36 -66.98 38.87
C LYS A 30 -39.99 -66.49 39.34
N SER A 31 -39.32 -67.26 40.20
CA SER A 31 -37.94 -67.04 40.65
C SER A 31 -36.88 -67.52 39.64
N GLU A 32 -37.23 -68.39 38.70
CA GLU A 32 -36.37 -68.94 37.65
C GLU A 32 -36.65 -68.33 36.27
N VAL A 33 -37.77 -67.63 36.10
CA VAL A 33 -38.15 -66.88 34.89
C VAL A 33 -37.83 -65.41 35.10
N TYR A 34 -36.86 -64.90 34.35
CA TYR A 34 -36.63 -63.47 34.25
C TYR A 34 -37.92 -62.75 33.81
N LEU A 35 -38.39 -61.79 34.60
CA LEU A 35 -39.55 -60.97 34.23
C LEU A 35 -39.25 -60.21 32.94
N ARG A 36 -40.30 -59.92 32.17
CA ARG A 36 -40.19 -59.18 30.90
C ARG A 36 -39.46 -57.83 31.08
N ASN A 37 -39.71 -57.12 32.19
CA ASN A 37 -38.97 -55.91 32.55
C ASN A 37 -37.46 -56.13 32.78
N TYR A 38 -37.04 -57.31 33.25
CA TYR A 38 -35.62 -57.66 33.40
C TYR A 38 -34.99 -58.00 32.04
N LEU A 39 -35.74 -58.66 31.16
CA LEU A 39 -35.30 -58.95 29.80
C LEU A 39 -35.38 -57.72 28.87
N ASP A 40 -36.19 -56.74 29.21
CA ASP A 40 -36.31 -55.47 28.48
C ASP A 40 -35.40 -54.39 29.09
N ASP A 41 -34.84 -54.61 30.29
CA ASP A 41 -33.86 -53.73 30.91
C ASP A 41 -32.54 -53.83 30.12
N PRO A 42 -32.11 -52.73 29.48
CA PRO A 42 -30.87 -52.71 28.71
C PRO A 42 -29.67 -53.19 29.54
N LEU A 43 -29.65 -52.93 30.85
CA LEU A 43 -28.55 -53.33 31.76
C LEU A 43 -28.53 -54.83 32.07
N SER A 44 -29.61 -55.55 31.81
CA SER A 44 -29.83 -56.95 32.22
C SER A 44 -29.96 -57.94 31.04
N THR A 45 -29.98 -57.44 29.79
CA THR A 45 -29.92 -58.26 28.57
C THR A 45 -28.52 -58.81 28.31
N LEU A 46 -28.39 -59.85 27.47
CA LEU A 46 -27.12 -60.47 27.00
C LEU A 46 -26.22 -59.54 26.16
N GLY A 47 -26.10 -58.29 26.57
CA GLY A 47 -24.80 -57.65 26.58
C GLY A 47 -24.40 -56.97 25.28
N ALA A 48 -25.35 -56.32 24.62
CA ALA A 48 -25.07 -55.46 23.47
C ALA A 48 -25.06 -53.96 23.83
N ASN A 49 -24.77 -53.60 25.09
CA ASN A 49 -24.59 -52.21 25.51
C ASN A 49 -23.18 -51.96 26.07
N ALA A 50 -22.77 -50.70 26.17
CA ALA A 50 -21.43 -50.35 26.66
C ALA A 50 -21.13 -50.91 28.07
N SER A 51 -22.13 -50.96 28.95
CA SER A 51 -22.01 -51.46 30.33
C SER A 51 -21.60 -52.93 30.44
N THR A 52 -21.95 -53.74 29.43
CA THR A 52 -21.65 -55.18 29.35
C THR A 52 -20.46 -55.47 28.42
N ALA A 53 -20.00 -54.47 27.67
CA ALA A 53 -18.78 -54.55 26.88
C ALA A 53 -17.54 -54.50 27.80
N ASN A 54 -17.16 -55.67 28.34
CA ASN A 54 -16.02 -55.82 29.26
C ASN A 54 -14.71 -55.16 28.76
N LYS A 55 -14.51 -55.07 27.44
CA LYS A 55 -13.34 -54.41 26.84
C LYS A 55 -13.43 -52.89 26.77
N LEU A 56 -14.64 -52.31 26.78
CA LEU A 56 -14.90 -50.87 26.75
C LEU A 56 -15.21 -50.29 28.15
N LYS A 57 -15.49 -51.14 29.15
CA LYS A 57 -15.55 -50.77 30.58
C LYS A 57 -14.28 -50.03 31.05
N VAL A 58 -13.14 -50.31 30.41
CA VAL A 58 -11.95 -49.48 30.49
C VAL A 58 -11.88 -48.65 29.22
N ALA A 59 -11.90 -47.32 29.37
CA ALA A 59 -11.91 -46.40 28.25
C ALA A 59 -10.69 -46.63 27.34
N ARG A 60 -10.92 -46.55 26.03
CA ARG A 60 -9.89 -46.76 25.01
C ARG A 60 -9.54 -45.43 24.36
N THR A 61 -8.26 -45.13 24.26
CA THR A 61 -7.80 -43.96 23.54
C THR A 61 -7.82 -44.23 22.04
N ILE A 62 -8.67 -43.51 21.32
CA ILE A 62 -8.63 -43.41 19.86
C ILE A 62 -7.63 -42.30 19.55
N THR A 63 -6.58 -42.61 18.79
CA THR A 63 -5.52 -41.66 18.43
C THR A 63 -5.36 -41.62 16.92
N LEU A 64 -5.23 -40.42 16.36
CA LEU A 64 -4.84 -40.22 14.97
C LEU A 64 -3.32 -40.25 14.85
N GLY A 65 -2.84 -40.87 13.78
CA GLY A 65 -1.40 -40.93 13.47
C GLY A 65 -1.04 -40.14 12.23
N ARG A 66 0.27 -39.96 12.02
CA ARG A 66 0.87 -39.24 10.88
C ARG A 66 0.57 -37.74 10.95
N ASP A 67 0.01 -37.19 9.87
CA ASP A 67 -0.08 -35.73 9.68
C ASP A 67 -1.22 -35.09 10.48
N ALA A 68 -2.20 -35.88 10.90
CA ALA A 68 -3.28 -35.44 11.77
C ALA A 68 -2.99 -35.79 13.23
N ALA A 69 -3.14 -34.82 14.12
CA ALA A 69 -3.04 -34.98 15.56
C ALA A 69 -4.43 -34.89 16.19
N GLY A 70 -4.69 -35.78 17.14
CA GLY A 70 -5.95 -35.82 17.86
C GLY A 70 -6.07 -37.12 18.62
N SER A 71 -6.55 -37.05 19.86
CA SER A 71 -6.87 -38.23 20.65
C SER A 71 -8.11 -38.00 21.50
N VAL A 72 -8.94 -39.02 21.63
CA VAL A 72 -10.12 -39.00 22.51
C VAL A 72 -10.26 -40.33 23.23
N SER A 73 -10.74 -40.28 24.46
CA SER A 73 -11.06 -41.48 25.24
C SER A 73 -12.50 -41.89 24.97
N PHE A 74 -12.74 -43.18 24.68
CA PHE A 74 -14.06 -43.72 24.39
C PHE A 74 -14.33 -44.98 25.22
N ASP A 75 -15.41 -44.96 26.01
CA ASP A 75 -15.88 -46.07 26.85
C ASP A 75 -17.30 -46.55 26.46
N GLY A 76 -17.95 -45.87 25.51
CA GLY A 76 -19.31 -46.18 25.05
C GLY A 76 -20.44 -45.65 25.95
N SER A 77 -20.14 -44.93 27.02
CA SER A 77 -21.17 -44.36 27.91
C SER A 77 -21.96 -43.22 27.25
N GLY A 78 -21.43 -42.61 26.18
CA GLY A 78 -22.08 -41.55 25.43
C GLY A 78 -21.29 -41.14 24.18
N ASN A 79 -21.78 -40.10 23.51
CA ASN A 79 -21.10 -39.51 22.35
C ASN A 79 -19.83 -38.77 22.80
N VAL A 80 -18.79 -38.84 21.97
CA VAL A 80 -17.52 -38.11 22.17
C VAL A 80 -17.16 -37.32 20.91
N THR A 81 -16.49 -36.18 21.09
CA THR A 81 -15.95 -35.39 19.99
C THR A 81 -14.44 -35.51 19.97
N LEU A 82 -13.88 -35.92 18.84
CA LEU A 82 -12.44 -35.93 18.62
C LEU A 82 -12.02 -34.60 18.02
N GLN A 83 -11.26 -33.81 18.80
CA GLN A 83 -10.58 -32.62 18.29
C GLN A 83 -9.44 -33.08 17.36
N VAL A 84 -9.44 -32.58 16.13
CA VAL A 84 -8.43 -32.92 15.11
C VAL A 84 -7.73 -31.66 14.66
N THR A 85 -6.41 -31.66 14.73
CA THR A 85 -5.55 -30.64 14.13
C THR A 85 -4.65 -31.28 13.08
N ILE A 86 -4.28 -30.52 12.06
CA ILE A 86 -3.27 -30.93 11.08
C ILE A 86 -2.17 -29.87 11.17
N PRO A 87 -1.09 -30.10 11.95
CA PRO A 87 -0.07 -29.08 12.19
C PRO A 87 0.56 -28.51 10.91
N ALA A 88 0.71 -29.35 9.88
CA ALA A 88 1.22 -28.91 8.57
C ALA A 88 0.27 -27.95 7.82
N LEU A 89 -1.00 -27.87 8.24
CA LEU A 89 -1.97 -26.92 7.73
C LEU A 89 -2.15 -25.71 8.65
N ASP A 90 -1.51 -25.62 9.82
CA ASP A 90 -1.68 -24.46 10.72
C ASP A 90 -1.17 -23.15 10.07
N ASP A 91 -0.19 -23.27 9.18
CA ASP A 91 0.32 -22.19 8.34
C ASP A 91 -0.39 -22.06 6.98
N LYS A 92 -1.19 -23.06 6.57
CA LYS A 92 -1.91 -23.11 5.28
C LYS A 92 -3.42 -22.92 5.41
N ALA A 93 -3.96 -22.97 6.62
CA ALA A 93 -5.34 -22.68 6.95
C ALA A 93 -5.53 -21.17 6.80
N ASP A 94 -6.04 -20.80 5.62
CA ASP A 94 -6.59 -19.52 5.21
C ASP A 94 -6.27 -18.29 6.08
N LYS A 95 -5.02 -17.80 6.01
CA LYS A 95 -4.61 -16.45 6.42
C LYS A 95 -4.91 -15.41 5.32
N VAL A 96 -5.98 -15.59 4.55
CA VAL A 96 -6.29 -14.73 3.39
C VAL A 96 -6.79 -13.33 3.79
N GLU A 97 -7.17 -13.08 5.04
CA GLU A 97 -7.65 -11.74 5.43
C GLU A 97 -6.81 -10.95 6.43
N THR A 98 -5.86 -11.54 7.18
CA THR A 98 -5.03 -10.74 8.09
C THR A 98 -3.59 -11.23 8.12
N LEU A 99 -2.73 -10.48 7.45
CA LEU A 99 -1.30 -10.51 7.74
C LEU A 99 -1.11 -9.92 9.13
N THR A 100 -0.41 -10.64 10.01
CA THR A 100 -0.07 -10.07 11.32
C THR A 100 0.87 -8.88 11.13
N PRO A 101 0.91 -7.90 12.05
CA PRO A 101 1.85 -6.79 11.99
C PRO A 101 3.30 -7.26 11.78
N ALA A 102 3.71 -8.34 12.45
CA ALA A 102 5.03 -8.94 12.29
C ALA A 102 5.29 -9.48 10.86
N GLN A 103 4.28 -10.05 10.20
CA GLN A 103 4.39 -10.51 8.82
C GLN A 103 4.40 -9.35 7.82
N ILE A 104 3.67 -8.28 8.11
CA ILE A 104 3.71 -7.03 7.34
C ILE A 104 5.10 -6.40 7.48
N ASP A 105 5.60 -6.26 8.70
CA ASP A 105 6.93 -5.72 8.96
C ASP A 105 8.02 -6.57 8.32
N ALA A 106 7.94 -7.90 8.38
CA ALA A 106 8.89 -8.78 7.72
C ALA A 106 8.87 -8.60 6.19
N ARG A 107 7.69 -8.40 5.59
CA ARG A 107 7.57 -8.13 4.15
C ARG A 107 8.05 -6.73 3.77
N ILE A 108 7.79 -5.72 4.60
CA ILE A 108 8.32 -4.38 4.43
C ILE A 108 9.85 -4.44 4.51
N HIS A 109 10.42 -5.08 5.54
CA HIS A 109 11.87 -5.31 5.68
C HIS A 109 12.47 -6.11 4.52
N GLN A 110 11.73 -7.08 3.96
CA GLN A 110 12.19 -7.79 2.76
C GLN A 110 12.19 -6.90 1.51
N LEU A 111 11.21 -5.99 1.40
CA LEU A 111 11.09 -5.08 0.26
C LEU A 111 12.07 -3.90 0.34
N ILE A 112 12.29 -3.35 1.54
CA ILE A 112 13.22 -2.24 1.81
C ILE A 112 14.64 -2.72 2.15
N GLY A 113 14.82 -4.03 2.36
CA GLY A 113 16.10 -4.65 2.71
C GLY A 113 16.64 -4.21 4.08
N VAL A 114 17.97 -4.20 4.18
CA VAL A 114 18.75 -3.86 5.39
C VAL A 114 19.04 -2.36 5.51
N ALA A 115 18.31 -1.50 4.80
CA ALA A 115 18.71 -0.12 4.63
C ALA A 115 17.80 0.91 5.33
N PRO A 116 17.73 0.91 6.68
CA PRO A 116 17.19 2.03 7.46
C PRO A 116 17.82 3.36 7.04
N ASP A 117 19.13 3.35 6.79
CA ASP A 117 19.89 4.53 6.40
C ASP A 117 19.52 5.01 4.98
N VAL A 118 19.08 4.12 4.08
CA VAL A 118 18.60 4.54 2.74
C VAL A 118 17.22 5.18 2.83
N LEU A 119 16.35 4.71 3.74
CA LEU A 119 15.08 5.39 3.99
C LEU A 119 15.32 6.81 4.51
N ASP A 120 16.34 7.01 5.36
CA ASP A 120 16.80 8.34 5.78
C ASP A 120 17.22 9.19 4.58
N THR A 121 18.00 8.64 3.64
CA THR A 121 18.36 9.38 2.41
C THR A 121 17.17 9.76 1.52
N PHE A 122 16.12 8.90 1.43
CA PHE A 122 14.91 9.24 0.68
C PHE A 122 14.07 10.30 1.39
N GLU A 123 13.99 10.25 2.72
CA GLU A 123 13.32 11.27 3.53
C GLU A 123 14.06 12.61 3.46
N GLU A 124 15.38 12.59 3.56
CA GLU A 124 16.24 13.76 3.37
C GLU A 124 16.09 14.35 1.97
N LEU A 125 16.08 13.53 0.92
CA LEU A 125 15.88 13.99 -0.45
C LEU A 125 14.48 14.60 -0.64
N ALA A 126 13.44 13.95 -0.13
CA ALA A 126 12.07 14.47 -0.19
C ALA A 126 11.96 15.82 0.54
N LYS A 127 12.54 15.95 1.74
CA LYS A 127 12.64 17.22 2.47
C LYS A 127 13.45 18.26 1.71
N ALA A 128 14.58 17.90 1.10
CA ALA A 128 15.41 18.81 0.32
C ALA A 128 14.70 19.33 -0.94
N LEU A 129 13.81 18.51 -1.53
CA LEU A 129 12.92 18.89 -2.63
C LEU A 129 11.62 19.57 -2.15
N GLY A 130 11.51 19.86 -0.84
CA GLY A 130 10.36 20.57 -0.25
C GLY A 130 9.08 19.74 -0.17
N ASN A 131 9.17 18.41 -0.24
CA ASN A 131 8.04 17.50 -0.36
C ASN A 131 7.07 17.87 -1.50
N ASP A 132 7.59 18.42 -2.60
CA ASP A 132 6.80 18.90 -3.73
C ASP A 132 6.43 17.74 -4.69
N PRO A 133 5.15 17.32 -4.78
CA PRO A 133 4.72 16.25 -5.69
C PRO A 133 4.90 16.61 -7.17
N ASN A 134 5.01 17.91 -7.48
CA ASN A 134 5.13 18.44 -8.83
C ASN A 134 6.44 19.21 -9.02
N PHE A 135 7.51 18.84 -8.30
CA PHE A 135 8.80 19.55 -8.28
C PHE A 135 9.28 20.00 -9.67
N ALA A 136 9.21 19.12 -10.68
CA ALA A 136 9.61 19.45 -12.04
C ALA A 136 8.76 20.58 -12.67
N ALA A 137 7.44 20.57 -12.43
CA ALA A 137 6.55 21.62 -12.91
C ALA A 137 6.76 22.94 -12.15
N THR A 138 6.94 22.88 -10.83
CA THR A 138 7.27 24.05 -10.00
C THR A 138 8.56 24.70 -10.47
N MET A 139 9.63 23.92 -10.65
CA MET A 139 10.89 24.44 -11.16
C MET A 139 10.78 25.00 -12.57
N SER A 140 10.00 24.36 -13.44
CA SER A 140 9.74 24.88 -14.78
C SER A 140 9.02 26.23 -14.73
N ALA A 141 8.04 26.39 -13.83
CA ALA A 141 7.33 27.65 -13.64
C ALA A 141 8.23 28.76 -13.07
N GLU A 142 9.10 28.46 -12.09
CA GLU A 142 10.05 29.44 -11.56
C GLU A 142 11.09 29.87 -12.60
N LEU A 143 11.58 28.92 -13.41
CA LEU A 143 12.49 29.22 -14.52
C LEU A 143 11.81 30.06 -15.59
N ALA A 144 10.52 29.82 -15.87
CA ALA A 144 9.75 30.61 -16.83
C ALA A 144 9.52 32.07 -16.41
N LYS A 145 9.67 32.41 -15.12
CA LYS A 145 9.62 33.80 -14.63
C LYS A 145 10.91 34.58 -14.93
N LYS A 146 11.99 33.91 -15.33
CA LYS A 146 13.23 34.59 -15.72
C LYS A 146 13.05 35.31 -17.05
N ALA A 147 13.63 36.49 -17.16
CA ALA A 147 13.60 37.25 -18.41
C ALA A 147 14.28 36.44 -19.53
N ASN A 148 13.63 36.37 -20.69
CA ASN A 148 14.16 35.65 -21.84
C ASN A 148 15.11 36.55 -22.67
N ALA A 149 15.79 35.96 -23.67
CA ALA A 149 16.78 36.68 -24.48
C ALA A 149 16.19 37.84 -25.32
N SER A 150 14.87 37.90 -25.55
CA SER A 150 14.24 39.04 -26.24
C SER A 150 13.88 40.17 -25.27
N GLU A 151 13.79 39.89 -23.98
CA GLU A 151 13.51 40.86 -22.92
C GLU A 151 14.78 41.51 -22.34
N VAL A 152 15.94 40.90 -22.56
CA VAL A 152 17.24 41.39 -22.07
C VAL A 152 18.12 41.82 -23.25
N TYR A 153 18.56 43.08 -23.25
CA TYR A 153 19.57 43.54 -24.20
C TYR A 153 20.95 42.95 -23.86
N THR A 154 21.74 42.63 -24.89
CA THR A 154 23.18 42.46 -24.70
C THR A 154 23.78 43.77 -24.19
N ILE A 155 24.89 43.70 -23.45
CA ILE A 155 25.60 44.90 -22.97
C ILE A 155 25.82 45.91 -24.11
N THR A 156 26.26 45.44 -25.28
CA THR A 156 26.46 46.28 -26.47
C THR A 156 25.17 46.94 -26.97
N ALA A 157 24.05 46.22 -26.99
CA ALA A 157 22.77 46.77 -27.42
C ALA A 157 22.20 47.76 -26.38
N ALA A 158 22.38 47.47 -25.08
CA ALA A 158 22.02 48.39 -24.01
C ALA A 158 22.83 49.69 -24.13
N ASP A 159 24.14 49.60 -24.29
CA ASP A 159 25.03 50.75 -24.49
C ASP A 159 24.61 51.59 -25.70
N ALA A 160 24.33 50.96 -26.84
CA ALA A 160 23.84 51.66 -28.03
C ALA A 160 22.51 52.40 -27.78
N GLN A 161 21.57 51.80 -27.05
CA GLN A 161 20.30 52.44 -26.69
C GLN A 161 20.47 53.56 -25.65
N PHE A 162 21.45 53.45 -24.75
CA PHE A 162 21.80 54.53 -23.83
C PHE A 162 22.40 55.73 -24.56
N LEU A 163 23.28 55.49 -25.54
CA LEU A 163 23.78 56.54 -26.42
C LEU A 163 22.65 57.23 -27.19
N THR A 164 21.64 56.48 -27.66
CA THR A 164 20.53 57.07 -28.43
C THR A 164 19.51 57.81 -27.57
N LYS A 165 19.21 57.33 -26.35
CA LYS A 165 18.22 57.98 -25.45
C LYS A 165 18.79 59.08 -24.56
N ARG A 166 20.12 59.14 -24.36
CA ARG A 166 20.77 60.08 -23.44
C ARG A 166 22.06 60.71 -23.96
N GLY A 167 22.33 60.72 -25.26
CA GLY A 167 23.51 61.34 -25.88
C GLY A 167 23.59 62.88 -25.79
N LYS A 168 23.35 63.47 -24.62
CA LYS A 168 24.06 64.69 -24.20
C LYS A 168 25.26 64.19 -23.40
N ALA A 169 26.48 64.36 -23.93
CA ALA A 169 27.68 64.12 -23.14
C ALA A 169 27.58 64.91 -21.82
N ALA A 170 28.17 64.44 -20.72
CA ALA A 170 28.16 65.18 -19.45
C ALA A 170 28.63 66.64 -19.63
N ASP A 171 29.58 66.82 -20.55
CA ASP A 171 30.17 68.12 -20.91
C ASP A 171 29.28 68.99 -21.80
N ALA A 172 28.16 68.48 -22.32
CA ALA A 172 27.23 69.28 -23.13
C ALA A 172 26.66 70.47 -22.36
N THR A 173 26.67 70.43 -21.02
CA THR A 173 26.32 71.56 -20.14
C THR A 173 27.23 72.77 -20.35
N LEU A 174 28.52 72.58 -20.66
CA LEU A 174 29.46 73.66 -20.99
C LEU A 174 29.12 74.35 -22.31
N PHE A 175 28.31 73.72 -23.15
CA PHE A 175 27.91 74.21 -24.47
C PHE A 175 26.42 74.53 -24.56
N GLY A 176 25.76 74.82 -23.43
CA GLY A 176 24.34 75.21 -23.39
C GLY A 176 23.35 74.04 -23.43
N GLY A 177 23.84 72.80 -23.33
CA GLY A 177 23.02 71.60 -23.25
C GLY A 177 22.32 71.23 -24.56
N ASN A 178 22.80 71.72 -25.70
CA ASN A 178 22.22 71.39 -27.00
C ASN A 178 22.63 69.99 -27.47
N ALA A 179 21.83 69.40 -28.36
CA ALA A 179 22.14 68.11 -28.98
C ALA A 179 23.32 68.26 -29.97
N PRO A 180 24.05 67.18 -30.31
CA PRO A 180 25.15 67.23 -31.28
C PRO A 180 24.79 67.90 -32.61
N ASP A 181 23.56 67.69 -33.11
CA ASP A 181 23.06 68.26 -34.37
C ASP A 181 22.93 69.79 -34.37
N HIS A 182 23.03 70.44 -33.20
CA HIS A 182 23.01 71.89 -33.09
C HIS A 182 24.34 72.55 -33.48
N TYR A 183 25.46 71.82 -33.38
CA TYR A 183 26.79 72.37 -33.64
C TYR A 183 27.20 72.17 -35.09
N ALA A 184 27.94 73.14 -35.65
CA ALA A 184 28.50 73.02 -36.99
C ALA A 184 29.52 71.87 -37.04
N THR A 185 29.44 71.04 -38.08
CA THR A 185 30.40 69.98 -38.36
C THR A 185 31.71 70.56 -38.93
N SER A 186 32.81 69.82 -38.82
CA SER A 186 34.09 70.21 -39.44
C SER A 186 33.98 70.40 -40.96
N GLY A 187 33.13 69.60 -41.62
CA GLY A 187 32.83 69.75 -43.04
C GLY A 187 32.16 71.08 -43.33
N GLN A 188 31.13 71.47 -42.57
CA GLN A 188 30.45 72.76 -42.73
C GLN A 188 31.39 73.94 -42.50
N ILE A 189 32.30 73.85 -41.51
CA ILE A 189 33.30 74.88 -41.26
C ILE A 189 34.29 74.96 -42.42
N SER A 190 34.80 73.83 -42.89
CA SER A 190 35.74 73.79 -44.02
C SER A 190 35.12 74.34 -45.31
N THR A 191 33.84 74.04 -45.58
CA THR A 191 33.10 74.63 -46.70
C THR A 191 33.01 76.15 -46.55
N LEU A 192 32.61 76.64 -45.38
CA LEU A 192 32.53 78.09 -45.13
C LEU A 192 33.90 78.77 -45.28
N GLU A 193 34.97 78.14 -44.78
CA GLU A 193 36.35 78.64 -44.94
C GLU A 193 36.76 78.74 -46.41
N GLN A 194 36.40 77.73 -47.23
CA GLN A 194 36.63 77.77 -48.68
C GLN A 194 35.82 78.87 -49.36
N GLU A 195 34.53 79.00 -49.05
CA GLU A 195 33.67 80.04 -49.60
C GLU A 195 34.19 81.45 -49.28
N ILE A 196 34.69 81.65 -48.06
CA ILE A 196 35.33 82.90 -47.62
C ILE A 196 36.64 83.14 -48.39
N ALA A 197 37.50 82.12 -48.53
CA ALA A 197 38.77 82.23 -49.26
C ALA A 197 38.56 82.57 -50.75
N ASP A 198 37.58 81.92 -51.38
CA ASP A 198 37.17 82.20 -52.76
C ASP A 198 36.65 83.64 -52.88
N GLY A 199 35.85 84.09 -51.90
CA GLY A 199 35.38 85.46 -51.80
C GLY A 199 36.52 86.49 -51.79
N PHE A 200 37.54 86.27 -50.95
CA PHE A 200 38.72 87.14 -50.90
C PHE A 200 39.53 87.12 -52.19
N THR A 201 39.68 85.95 -52.81
CA THR A 201 40.38 85.80 -54.10
C THR A 201 39.68 86.61 -55.19
N ARG A 202 38.35 86.54 -55.25
CA ARG A 202 37.53 87.33 -56.18
C ARG A 202 37.63 88.84 -55.90
N LEU A 203 37.63 89.24 -54.64
CA LEU A 203 37.79 90.65 -54.27
C LEU A 203 39.18 91.19 -54.68
N ALA A 204 40.24 90.42 -54.43
CA ALA A 204 41.60 90.79 -54.84
C ALA A 204 41.75 90.92 -56.36
N ALA A 205 41.17 89.97 -57.11
CA ALA A 205 41.14 90.04 -58.58
C ALA A 205 40.43 91.32 -59.05
N SER A 206 39.25 91.63 -58.48
CA SER A 206 38.51 92.86 -58.82
C SER A 206 39.31 94.14 -58.54
N PHE A 207 40.10 94.19 -57.46
CA PHE A 207 40.95 95.35 -57.18
C PHE A 207 42.10 95.48 -58.17
N ASN A 208 42.74 94.37 -58.54
CA ASN A 208 43.79 94.37 -59.56
C ASN A 208 43.23 94.79 -60.93
N ASP A 209 42.07 94.28 -61.32
CA ASP A 209 41.40 94.64 -62.58
C ASP A 209 41.05 96.14 -62.61
N ALA A 210 40.54 96.68 -61.51
CA ALA A 210 40.26 98.11 -61.37
C ALA A 210 41.54 98.96 -61.44
N ALA A 211 42.61 98.53 -60.77
CA ALA A 211 43.90 99.20 -60.80
C ALA A 211 44.50 99.21 -62.22
N ASN A 212 44.42 98.10 -62.95
CA ASN A 212 44.86 98.01 -64.34
C ASN A 212 44.07 98.98 -65.24
N THR A 213 42.74 99.00 -65.08
CA THR A 213 41.84 99.92 -65.79
C THR A 213 42.21 101.40 -65.56
N ILE A 214 42.54 101.77 -64.31
CA ILE A 214 42.95 103.15 -63.96
C ILE A 214 44.32 103.50 -64.54
N ASN A 215 45.26 102.55 -64.55
CA ASN A 215 46.63 102.77 -65.02
C ASN A 215 46.80 102.70 -66.54
N GLY A 216 45.75 102.37 -67.29
CA GLY A 216 45.77 102.32 -68.75
C GLY A 216 46.55 101.14 -69.34
N ASN A 217 46.72 100.06 -68.56
CA ASN A 217 47.21 98.76 -69.03
C ASN A 217 46.05 97.81 -69.34
#